data_AF-A0A925L7A7-F1
#
_entry.id   AF-A0A925L7A7-F1
#
_cell.length_a   1.000
_cell.length_b   1.000
_cell.length_c   1.000
_cell.angle_alpha   90.00
_cell.angle_beta   90.00
_cell.angle_gamma   90.00
#
_symmetry.space_group_name_H-M   'P 1'
#
loop_
_entity.id
_entity.type
_entity.pdbx_description
1 polymer ?
#
loop_
_entity_poly.entity_id
_entity_poly.type
_entity_poly.pdbx_seq_one_letter_code
_entity_poly.pdbx_strand_id
1 'polypeptide(L)'
;RDNLRAAIDFGGLTEASHRWLLSEFAPIMNRIAVGPPVSRIAEMLALIEAGVLDAGFGPGAECRSAGSDEPMRVASVQWPECSVAVDALIKARISMHSPADDASPLLRSLLDAGYVRLFQNGSFHPGGIEVSRDFNWVSARGTAVDNAWSLGIPTEGVKWYTFVVPRSGVNSTALVDAGRAVSKMLSMVTGETTLRLAQVTETSSVPSPEYASAFASLYGALS
;
A
#
# COMPACT_ATOMS: atom_id res chain seq x y z
N ARG A 1 10.70 3.43 -11.20
CA ARG A 1 9.47 3.21 -10.39
C ARG A 1 8.24 3.05 -11.26
N ASP A 2 8.06 3.87 -12.30
CA ASP A 2 6.84 3.80 -13.13
C ASP A 2 6.74 2.50 -13.94
N ASN A 3 7.84 1.99 -14.51
CA ASN A 3 7.87 0.66 -15.13
C ASN A 3 7.51 -0.47 -14.17
N LEU A 4 7.90 -0.35 -12.89
CA LEU A 4 7.52 -1.33 -11.87
C LEU A 4 6.02 -1.24 -11.58
N ARG A 5 5.46 -0.03 -11.41
CA ARG A 5 4.00 0.15 -11.25
C ARG A 5 3.22 -0.47 -12.40
N ALA A 6 3.68 -0.26 -13.64
CA ALA A 6 3.04 -0.84 -14.82
C ALA A 6 2.91 -2.36 -14.75
N ALA A 7 3.91 -3.04 -14.18
CA ALA A 7 3.92 -4.50 -14.02
C ALA A 7 3.19 -4.99 -12.77
N ILE A 8 3.02 -4.14 -11.74
CA ILE A 8 2.46 -4.54 -10.44
C ILE A 8 0.97 -4.21 -10.34
N ASP A 9 0.59 -3.02 -10.78
CA ASP A 9 -0.76 -2.48 -10.64
C ASP A 9 -1.80 -3.44 -11.23
N PHE A 10 -2.96 -3.52 -10.56
CA PHE A 10 -4.11 -4.34 -10.94
C PHE A 10 -3.81 -5.84 -11.05
N GLY A 11 -2.99 -6.36 -10.14
CA GLY A 11 -2.69 -7.79 -10.08
C GLY A 11 -1.76 -8.27 -11.19
N GLY A 12 -0.84 -7.42 -11.65
CA GLY A 12 0.05 -7.78 -12.75
C GLY A 12 1.12 -8.83 -12.40
N LEU A 13 1.31 -9.10 -11.11
CA LEU A 13 2.21 -10.14 -10.61
C LEU A 13 1.46 -11.42 -10.25
N THR A 14 2.18 -12.56 -10.26
CA THR A 14 1.68 -13.78 -9.60
C THR A 14 1.52 -13.56 -8.09
N GLU A 15 0.70 -14.37 -7.42
CA GLU A 15 0.51 -14.32 -5.97
C GLU A 15 1.86 -14.35 -5.22
N ALA A 16 2.71 -15.33 -5.55
CA ALA A 16 4.00 -15.53 -4.91
C ALA A 16 4.95 -14.33 -5.12
N SER A 17 4.99 -13.79 -6.35
CA SER A 17 5.77 -12.60 -6.66
C SER A 17 5.25 -11.36 -5.95
N HIS A 18 3.93 -11.20 -5.81
CA HIS A 18 3.34 -10.07 -5.10
C HIS A 18 3.68 -10.13 -3.60
N ARG A 19 3.59 -11.31 -2.99
CA ARG A 19 3.97 -11.53 -1.59
C ARG A 19 5.44 -11.18 -1.35
N TRP A 20 6.33 -11.71 -2.18
CA TRP A 20 7.76 -11.40 -2.11
C TRP A 20 8.05 -9.91 -2.33
N LEU A 21 7.35 -9.27 -3.26
CA LEU A 21 7.53 -7.85 -3.54
C LEU A 21 7.23 -6.99 -2.30
N LEU A 22 6.17 -7.33 -1.56
CA LEU A 22 5.78 -6.59 -0.36
C LEU A 22 6.61 -6.96 0.87
N SER A 23 6.99 -8.23 1.05
CA SER A 23 7.72 -8.67 2.24
C SER A 23 9.23 -8.41 2.17
N GLU A 24 9.85 -8.55 0.99
CA GLU A 24 11.30 -8.46 0.82
C GLU A 24 11.72 -7.21 0.03
N PHE A 25 11.19 -7.06 -1.18
CA PHE A 25 11.68 -6.05 -2.11
C PHE A 25 11.36 -4.62 -1.66
N ALA A 26 10.11 -4.33 -1.30
CA ALA A 26 9.68 -2.98 -0.93
C ALA A 26 10.40 -2.43 0.31
N PRO A 27 10.59 -3.19 1.41
CA PRO A 27 11.39 -2.74 2.56
C PRO A 27 12.84 -2.40 2.19
N ILE A 28 13.51 -3.26 1.40
CA ILE A 28 14.90 -3.03 0.95
C ILE A 28 14.95 -1.79 0.05
N MET A 29 14.05 -1.69 -0.93
CA MET A 29 13.97 -0.56 -1.85
C MET A 29 13.76 0.76 -1.09
N ASN A 30 12.84 0.80 -0.12
CA ASN A 30 12.60 1.98 0.70
C ASN A 30 13.84 2.39 1.51
N ARG A 31 14.55 1.40 2.08
CA ARG A 31 15.79 1.65 2.84
C ARG A 31 16.91 2.22 1.96
N ILE A 32 17.06 1.75 0.73
CA ILE A 32 18.08 2.24 -0.21
C ILE A 32 17.69 3.61 -0.78
N ALA A 33 16.44 3.79 -1.17
CA ALA A 33 16.00 4.96 -1.91
C ALA A 33 15.82 6.20 -1.04
N VAL A 34 15.32 6.04 0.19
CA VAL A 34 15.06 7.16 1.09
C VAL A 34 16.06 7.16 2.24
N GLY A 35 16.33 5.98 2.81
CA GLY A 35 17.23 5.82 3.95
C GLY A 35 16.85 6.66 5.18
N PRO A 36 17.40 6.36 6.36
CA PRO A 36 17.37 7.30 7.47
C PRO A 36 18.30 8.49 7.15
N PRO A 37 17.89 9.75 7.39
CA PRO A 37 18.77 10.91 7.19
C PRO A 37 20.05 10.78 8.03
N VAL A 38 21.20 11.18 7.47
CA VAL A 38 22.51 11.05 8.14
C VAL A 38 22.51 11.70 9.53
N SER A 39 21.88 12.87 9.67
CA SER A 39 21.75 13.55 10.97
C SER A 39 20.99 12.72 12.00
N ARG A 40 19.92 12.02 11.60
CA ARG A 40 19.15 11.14 12.49
C ARG A 40 19.94 9.92 12.93
N ILE A 41 20.78 9.38 12.05
CA ILE A 41 21.68 8.29 12.42
C ILE A 41 22.72 8.78 13.44
N ALA A 42 23.32 9.96 13.22
CA ALA A 42 24.28 10.54 14.15
C ALA A 42 23.67 10.82 15.52
N GLU A 43 22.46 11.38 15.57
CA GLU A 43 21.69 11.58 16.82
C GLU A 43 21.44 10.25 17.54
N MET A 44 21.02 9.20 16.82
CA MET A 44 20.79 7.88 17.38
C MET A 44 22.08 7.28 17.97
N LEU A 45 23.21 7.40 17.27
CA LEU A 45 24.51 6.92 17.76
C LEU A 45 24.94 7.67 19.03
N ALA A 46 24.78 9.00 19.07
CA ALA A 46 25.11 9.80 20.26
C ALA A 46 24.26 9.39 21.48
N LEU A 47 22.98 9.05 21.29
CA LEU A 47 22.11 8.54 22.36
C LEU A 47 22.55 7.15 22.86
N ILE A 48 23.04 6.28 21.95
CA ILE A 48 23.60 4.98 22.31
C ILE A 48 24.89 5.17 23.11
N GLU A 49 25.81 6.02 22.64
CA GLU A 49 27.07 6.32 23.32
C GLU A 49 26.87 6.96 24.71
N ALA A 50 25.83 7.78 24.86
CA ALA A 50 25.44 8.37 26.14
C ALA A 50 24.71 7.39 27.10
N GLY A 51 24.41 6.16 26.66
CA GLY A 51 23.68 5.16 27.45
C GLY A 51 22.19 5.47 27.62
N VAL A 52 21.63 6.37 26.81
CA VAL A 52 20.21 6.75 26.84
C VAL A 52 19.35 5.82 25.97
N LEU A 53 19.93 5.27 24.90
CA LEU A 53 19.27 4.37 23.96
C LEU A 53 19.97 3.01 23.92
N ASP A 54 19.21 1.94 24.11
CA ASP A 54 19.67 0.56 23.91
C ASP A 54 19.02 -0.05 22.66
N ALA A 55 19.84 -0.45 21.69
CA ALA A 55 19.43 -1.12 20.46
C ALA A 55 19.85 -2.61 20.41
N GLY A 56 20.31 -3.17 21.53
CA GLY A 56 20.92 -4.50 21.64
C GLY A 56 19.96 -5.69 21.53
N PHE A 57 18.65 -5.47 21.40
CA PHE A 57 17.67 -6.55 21.31
C PHE A 57 17.52 -7.17 19.91
N GLY A 58 18.14 -6.56 18.89
CA GLY A 58 18.15 -7.11 17.54
C GLY A 58 16.79 -7.06 16.82
N PRO A 59 16.72 -7.61 15.60
CA PRO A 59 15.48 -7.65 14.84
C PRO A 59 14.46 -8.58 15.50
N GLY A 60 13.18 -8.18 15.44
CA GLY A 60 12.08 -9.02 15.90
C GLY A 60 11.95 -9.14 17.42
N ALA A 61 12.62 -8.30 18.21
CA ALA A 61 12.44 -8.26 19.66
C ALA A 61 10.94 -8.19 20.04
N GLU A 62 10.57 -8.98 21.04
CA GLU A 62 9.19 -9.10 21.49
C GLU A 62 9.03 -8.45 22.85
N CYS A 63 7.88 -7.79 23.05
CA CYS A 63 7.49 -7.27 24.36
C CYS A 63 6.27 -8.03 24.85
N ARG A 64 6.39 -8.69 26.01
CA ARG A 64 5.33 -9.50 26.61
C ARG A 64 5.00 -8.98 28.01
N SER A 65 3.72 -8.99 28.37
CA SER A 65 3.28 -8.83 29.76
C SER A 65 3.08 -10.23 30.36
N ALA A 66 3.65 -10.49 31.52
CA ALA A 66 3.53 -11.79 32.18
C ALA A 66 2.33 -11.91 33.13
N GLY A 67 1.58 -10.82 33.33
CA GLY A 67 0.35 -10.77 34.11
C GLY A 67 -0.19 -9.34 34.22
N SER A 68 -1.26 -9.12 35.00
CA SER A 68 -1.75 -7.77 35.31
C SER A 68 -0.81 -6.99 36.25
N ASP A 69 -0.05 -7.71 37.08
CA ASP A 69 0.78 -7.14 38.16
C ASP A 69 2.28 -7.34 37.91
N GLU A 70 2.69 -7.96 36.80
CA GLU A 70 4.09 -8.17 36.45
C GLU A 70 4.57 -7.12 35.43
N PRO A 71 5.80 -6.58 35.59
CA PRO A 71 6.32 -5.59 34.66
C PRO A 71 6.47 -6.19 33.27
N MET A 72 6.20 -5.37 32.25
CA MET A 72 6.39 -5.77 30.86
C MET A 72 7.87 -6.07 30.63
N ARG A 73 8.16 -7.07 29.79
CA ARG A 73 9.54 -7.43 29.45
C ARG A 73 9.75 -7.39 27.95
N VAL A 74 10.83 -6.73 27.54
CA VAL A 74 11.36 -6.85 26.18
C VAL A 74 12.40 -7.96 26.19
N ALA A 75 12.36 -8.83 25.18
CA ALA A 75 13.31 -9.91 24.99
C ALA A 75 13.73 -9.98 23.52
N SER A 76 15.02 -10.18 23.28
CA SER A 76 15.52 -10.48 21.95
C SER A 76 15.06 -11.88 21.53
N VAL A 77 14.68 -12.02 20.27
CA VAL A 77 14.44 -13.34 19.65
C VAL A 77 15.75 -14.02 19.26
N GLN A 78 16.79 -13.23 18.96
CA GLN A 78 18.08 -13.73 18.48
C GLN A 78 19.06 -14.03 19.62
N TRP A 79 18.96 -13.29 20.74
CA TRP A 79 19.82 -13.43 21.92
C TRP A 79 18.95 -13.61 23.18
N PRO A 80 18.52 -14.84 23.49
CA PRO A 80 17.56 -15.10 24.58
C PRO A 80 17.98 -14.58 25.96
N GLU A 81 19.29 -14.40 26.18
CA GLU A 81 19.88 -13.80 27.37
C GLU A 81 19.63 -12.28 27.47
N CYS A 82 19.36 -11.60 26.36
CA CYS A 82 19.08 -10.18 26.29
C CYS A 82 17.59 -9.93 26.59
N SER A 83 17.28 -9.67 27.86
CA SER A 83 15.94 -9.25 28.31
C SER A 83 16.01 -8.15 29.35
N VAL A 84 15.07 -7.20 29.27
CA VAL A 84 14.94 -6.09 30.22
C VAL A 84 13.48 -5.88 30.62
N ALA A 85 13.24 -5.50 31.87
CA ALA A 85 11.93 -5.04 32.32
C ALA A 85 11.73 -3.58 31.89
N VAL A 86 10.53 -3.25 31.44
CA VAL A 86 10.16 -1.90 30.98
C VAL A 86 8.83 -1.48 31.61
N ASP A 87 8.71 -0.18 31.90
CA ASP A 87 7.49 0.39 32.49
C ASP A 87 6.46 0.75 31.42
N ALA A 88 6.89 0.97 30.19
CA ALA A 88 6.04 1.39 29.08
C ALA A 88 6.48 0.78 27.75
N LEU A 89 5.50 0.51 26.88
CA LEU A 89 5.71 0.09 25.50
C LEU A 89 5.09 1.11 24.53
N ILE A 90 5.93 1.74 23.71
CA ILE A 90 5.50 2.65 22.65
C ILE A 90 5.61 1.94 21.31
N LYS A 91 4.48 1.72 20.63
CA LYS A 91 4.45 1.18 19.27
C LYS A 91 4.70 2.30 18.24
N ALA A 92 5.98 2.67 18.05
CA ALA A 92 6.40 3.70 17.09
C ALA A 92 6.60 3.16 15.65
N ARG A 93 5.71 2.30 15.17
CA ARG A 93 5.75 1.74 13.81
C ARG A 93 4.48 2.13 13.05
N ILE A 94 4.64 2.52 11.79
CA ILE A 94 3.52 2.70 10.86
C ILE A 94 3.32 1.36 10.17
N SER A 95 2.18 0.71 10.42
CA SER A 95 1.79 -0.49 9.67
C SER A 95 1.35 -0.10 8.27
N MET A 96 1.56 -1.00 7.30
CA MET A 96 0.88 -0.88 6.02
C MET A 96 -0.64 -0.92 6.26
N HIS A 97 -1.36 -0.04 5.56
CA HIS A 97 -2.81 0.03 5.65
C HIS A 97 -3.45 -1.25 5.09
N SER A 98 -4.43 -1.79 5.80
CA SER A 98 -5.25 -2.93 5.39
C SER A 98 -6.71 -2.57 5.66
N PRO A 99 -7.56 -2.44 4.64
CA PRO A 99 -9.00 -2.24 4.81
C PRO A 99 -9.68 -3.33 5.66
N ALA A 100 -9.10 -4.54 5.70
CA ALA A 100 -9.61 -5.64 6.51
C ALA A 100 -9.48 -5.36 8.02
N ASP A 101 -8.45 -4.60 8.42
CA ASP A 101 -8.11 -4.31 9.82
C ASP A 101 -8.43 -2.85 10.21
N ASP A 102 -8.96 -2.06 9.26
CA ASP A 102 -9.22 -0.63 9.44
C ASP A 102 -10.31 -0.40 10.51
N ALA A 103 -10.14 0.64 11.33
CA ALA A 103 -11.08 1.05 12.37
C ALA A 103 -12.19 2.00 11.88
N SER A 104 -12.10 2.48 10.64
CA SER A 104 -13.03 3.41 10.02
C SER A 104 -14.44 2.83 9.96
N PRO A 105 -15.43 3.46 10.64
CA PRO A 105 -16.81 3.01 10.58
C PRO A 105 -17.39 3.00 9.16
N LEU A 106 -16.95 3.94 8.32
CA LEU A 106 -17.39 4.03 6.93
C LEU A 106 -16.91 2.82 6.12
N LEU A 107 -15.61 2.50 6.18
CA LEU A 107 -15.04 1.44 5.36
C LEU A 107 -15.59 0.06 5.78
N ARG A 108 -15.74 -0.16 7.09
CA ARG A 108 -16.40 -1.35 7.64
C ARG A 108 -17.83 -1.47 7.14
N SER A 109 -18.62 -0.40 7.24
CA SER A 109 -20.02 -0.42 6.78
C SER A 109 -20.13 -0.70 5.27
N LEU A 110 -19.21 -0.16 4.46
CA LEU A 110 -19.19 -0.40 3.01
C LEU A 110 -18.83 -1.85 2.67
N LEU A 111 -17.88 -2.45 3.41
CA LEU A 111 -17.51 -3.86 3.27
C LEU A 111 -18.65 -4.77 3.71
N ASP A 112 -19.23 -4.53 4.87
CA ASP A 112 -20.32 -5.31 5.46
C ASP A 112 -21.58 -5.29 4.57
N ALA A 113 -21.89 -4.12 3.99
CA ALA A 113 -23.01 -3.97 3.05
C ALA A 113 -22.69 -4.47 1.63
N GLY A 114 -21.45 -4.87 1.36
CA GLY A 114 -21.01 -5.38 0.05
C GLY A 114 -20.90 -4.34 -1.06
N TYR A 115 -20.86 -3.03 -0.71
CA TYR A 115 -20.64 -1.95 -1.66
C TYR A 115 -19.19 -1.91 -2.18
N VAL A 116 -18.25 -2.37 -1.37
CA VAL A 116 -16.85 -2.55 -1.76
C VAL A 116 -16.40 -3.97 -1.39
N ARG A 117 -15.35 -4.48 -2.03
CA ARG A 117 -14.66 -5.71 -1.63
C ARG A 117 -13.16 -5.49 -1.49
N LEU A 118 -12.50 -6.32 -0.70
CA LEU A 118 -11.05 -6.35 -0.61
C LEU A 118 -10.44 -6.81 -1.94
N PHE A 119 -9.32 -6.21 -2.35
CA PHE A 119 -8.57 -6.71 -3.48
C PHE A 119 -7.87 -8.03 -3.14
N GLN A 120 -7.97 -9.01 -4.03
CA GLN A 120 -7.33 -10.32 -3.90
C GLN A 120 -6.50 -10.60 -5.15
N ASN A 121 -5.23 -10.96 -4.97
CA ASN A 121 -4.41 -11.57 -6.01
C ASN A 121 -4.29 -13.07 -5.70
N GLY A 122 -5.11 -13.90 -6.36
CA GLY A 122 -5.27 -15.30 -5.98
C GLY A 122 -5.87 -15.40 -4.57
N SER A 123 -5.14 -16.04 -3.65
CA SER A 123 -5.53 -16.16 -2.23
C SER A 123 -4.90 -15.09 -1.33
N PHE A 124 -4.11 -14.18 -1.90
CA PHE A 124 -3.38 -13.16 -1.16
C PHE A 124 -4.08 -11.80 -1.23
N HIS A 125 -4.34 -11.23 -0.06
CA HIS A 125 -4.74 -9.84 0.10
C HIS A 125 -3.49 -8.96 0.33
N PRO A 126 -3.03 -8.19 -0.66
CA PRO A 126 -1.87 -7.31 -0.52
C PRO A 126 -2.20 -5.99 0.22
N GLY A 127 -3.46 -5.79 0.62
CA GLY A 127 -4.00 -4.51 1.06
C GLY A 127 -5.01 -3.96 0.06
N GLY A 128 -5.68 -2.89 0.46
CA GLY A 128 -6.54 -2.07 -0.41
C GLY A 128 -7.89 -2.71 -0.79
N ILE A 129 -8.88 -1.87 -1.07
CA ILE A 129 -10.12 -2.31 -1.69
C ILE A 129 -9.90 -2.48 -3.19
N GLU A 130 -10.67 -3.36 -3.79
CA GLU A 130 -10.64 -3.53 -5.23
C GLU A 130 -11.32 -2.37 -5.92
N VAL A 131 -10.64 -1.83 -6.92
CA VAL A 131 -11.17 -0.82 -7.82
C VAL A 131 -10.99 -1.24 -9.27
N SER A 132 -11.88 -0.73 -10.14
CA SER A 132 -11.71 -0.82 -11.57
C SER A 132 -10.49 0.00 -12.04
N ARG A 133 -10.13 -0.12 -13.31
CA ARG A 133 -9.06 0.70 -13.92
C ARG A 133 -9.37 2.20 -13.97
N ASP A 134 -10.65 2.54 -13.84
CA ASP A 134 -11.15 3.91 -13.72
C ASP A 134 -11.31 4.33 -12.25
N PHE A 135 -10.81 3.52 -11.31
CA PHE A 135 -10.85 3.74 -9.87
C PHE A 135 -12.23 3.64 -9.23
N ASN A 136 -13.23 3.12 -9.97
CA ASN A 136 -14.54 2.84 -9.41
C ASN A 136 -14.46 1.73 -8.38
N TRP A 137 -15.25 1.79 -7.31
CA TRP A 137 -15.36 0.68 -6.36
C TRP A 137 -15.82 -0.60 -7.07
N VAL A 138 -15.32 -1.74 -6.63
CA VAL A 138 -15.85 -3.05 -7.03
C VAL A 138 -16.67 -3.63 -5.88
N SER A 139 -17.94 -3.94 -6.13
CA SER A 139 -18.84 -4.51 -5.14
C SER A 139 -18.49 -5.97 -4.81
N ALA A 140 -19.10 -6.52 -3.75
CA ALA A 140 -18.97 -7.94 -3.41
C ALA A 140 -19.39 -8.89 -4.55
N ARG A 141 -20.21 -8.41 -5.51
CA ARG A 141 -20.63 -9.15 -6.71
C ARG A 141 -19.61 -9.10 -7.85
N GLY A 142 -18.49 -8.39 -7.68
CA GLY A 142 -17.47 -8.22 -8.71
C GLY A 142 -17.85 -7.22 -9.81
N THR A 143 -18.86 -6.37 -9.57
CA THR A 143 -19.27 -5.33 -10.51
C THR A 143 -18.77 -3.97 -10.05
N ALA A 144 -18.31 -3.15 -11.00
CA ALA A 144 -17.95 -1.76 -10.73
C ALA A 144 -19.20 -0.96 -10.30
N VAL A 145 -19.02 -0.04 -9.37
CA VAL A 145 -20.04 0.93 -8.92
C VAL A 145 -19.79 2.24 -9.67
N ASP A 146 -20.66 2.56 -10.61
CA ASP A 146 -20.41 3.60 -11.62
C ASP A 146 -20.24 5.03 -11.06
N ASN A 147 -20.77 5.30 -9.88
CA ASN A 147 -20.80 6.62 -9.25
C ASN A 147 -19.96 6.73 -7.96
N ALA A 148 -19.06 5.78 -7.70
CA ALA A 148 -18.21 5.79 -6.52
C ALA A 148 -16.76 5.42 -6.86
N TRP A 149 -15.80 6.21 -6.38
CA TRP A 149 -14.37 6.06 -6.69
C TRP A 149 -13.51 6.03 -5.44
N SER A 150 -12.33 5.41 -5.53
CA SER A 150 -11.33 5.42 -4.47
C SER A 150 -9.92 5.63 -5.01
N LEU A 151 -9.13 6.45 -4.33
CA LEU A 151 -7.78 6.83 -4.72
C LEU A 151 -6.87 6.87 -3.50
N GLY A 152 -5.58 6.62 -3.71
CA GLY A 152 -4.58 6.71 -2.65
C GLY A 152 -4.55 5.49 -1.73
N ILE A 153 -4.38 5.73 -0.43
CA ILE A 153 -4.17 4.69 0.59
C ILE A 153 -5.22 3.56 0.56
N PRO A 154 -6.53 3.84 0.41
CA PRO A 154 -7.52 2.76 0.36
C PRO A 154 -7.35 1.83 -0.84
N THR A 155 -6.58 2.21 -1.86
CA THR A 155 -6.27 1.37 -3.04
C THR A 155 -4.83 0.85 -3.04
N GLU A 156 -4.05 1.05 -1.96
CA GLU A 156 -2.73 0.45 -1.84
C GLU A 156 -2.85 -1.08 -1.79
N GLY A 157 -2.28 -1.75 -2.78
CA GLY A 157 -2.38 -3.21 -2.96
C GLY A 157 -2.87 -3.52 -4.37
N VAL A 158 -4.00 -2.95 -4.79
CA VAL A 158 -4.41 -2.95 -6.21
C VAL A 158 -3.58 -1.95 -7.02
N LYS A 159 -3.20 -0.82 -6.40
CA LYS A 159 -2.19 0.11 -6.91
C LYS A 159 -0.96 0.03 -6.02
N TRP A 160 0.22 0.05 -6.63
CA TRP A 160 1.47 0.00 -5.88
C TRP A 160 2.03 1.40 -5.62
N TYR A 161 2.38 1.64 -4.35
CA TYR A 161 3.17 2.79 -3.93
C TYR A 161 2.43 4.12 -4.13
N THR A 162 1.21 4.17 -3.58
CA THR A 162 0.26 5.30 -3.57
C THR A 162 0.62 6.38 -2.53
N PHE A 163 1.53 6.09 -1.60
CA PHE A 163 2.01 7.01 -0.57
C PHE A 163 2.90 8.16 -1.08
N VAL A 164 3.03 8.33 -2.40
CA VAL A 164 3.95 9.30 -3.01
C VAL A 164 3.21 10.56 -3.40
N VAL A 165 3.75 11.70 -2.97
CA VAL A 165 3.26 13.02 -3.36
C VAL A 165 3.61 13.36 -4.82
N PRO A 166 2.83 14.22 -5.49
CA PRO A 166 3.17 14.72 -6.80
C PRO A 166 4.55 15.38 -6.84
N ARG A 167 5.28 15.17 -7.94
CA ARG A 167 6.62 15.71 -8.16
C ARG A 167 6.66 16.53 -9.44
N SER A 168 7.47 17.58 -9.44
CA SER A 168 7.72 18.40 -10.63
C SER A 168 8.43 17.59 -11.72
N GLY A 169 8.15 17.93 -12.99
CA GLY A 169 8.82 17.35 -14.16
C GLY A 169 8.43 15.91 -14.50
N VAL A 170 7.42 15.33 -13.84
CA VAL A 170 6.94 13.98 -14.11
C VAL A 170 5.42 13.91 -14.07
N ASN A 171 4.84 13.03 -14.90
CA ASN A 171 3.41 12.76 -14.89
C ASN A 171 3.06 11.90 -13.66
N SER A 172 2.83 12.57 -12.52
CA SER A 172 2.69 11.91 -11.22
C SER A 172 1.43 11.03 -11.19
N THR A 173 1.59 9.73 -10.87
CA THR A 173 0.47 8.76 -10.83
C THR A 173 -0.72 9.28 -10.03
N ALA A 174 -0.51 9.91 -8.87
CA ALA A 174 -1.59 10.44 -8.06
C ALA A 174 -2.45 11.48 -8.81
N LEU A 175 -1.82 12.34 -9.63
CA LEU A 175 -2.54 13.33 -10.44
C LEU A 175 -3.22 12.69 -11.65
N VAL A 176 -2.55 11.73 -12.30
CA VAL A 176 -3.13 10.99 -13.44
C VAL A 176 -4.35 10.20 -13.03
N ASP A 177 -4.24 9.46 -11.92
CA ASP A 177 -5.29 8.61 -11.37
C ASP A 177 -6.49 9.47 -10.94
N ALA A 178 -6.24 10.60 -10.25
CA ALA A 178 -7.28 11.58 -9.92
C ALA A 178 -7.93 12.19 -11.16
N GLY A 179 -7.15 12.56 -12.18
CA GLY A 179 -7.64 13.11 -13.42
C GLY A 179 -8.59 12.16 -14.16
N ARG A 180 -8.29 10.85 -14.17
CA ARG A 180 -9.17 9.82 -14.74
C ARG A 180 -10.49 9.71 -13.98
N ALA A 181 -10.43 9.58 -12.67
CA ALA A 181 -11.62 9.49 -11.82
C ALA A 181 -12.53 10.72 -11.97
N VAL A 182 -11.95 11.93 -11.94
CA VAL A 182 -12.68 13.19 -12.11
C VAL A 182 -13.28 13.30 -13.52
N SER A 183 -12.53 12.94 -14.56
CA SER A 183 -13.04 12.99 -15.94
C SER A 183 -14.26 12.07 -16.11
N LYS A 184 -14.21 10.85 -15.54
CA LYS A 184 -15.33 9.91 -15.58
C LYS A 184 -16.54 10.42 -14.80
N MET A 185 -16.30 10.98 -13.61
CA MET A 185 -17.33 11.61 -12.80
C MET A 185 -18.01 12.76 -13.53
N LEU A 186 -17.25 13.63 -14.20
CA LEU A 186 -17.80 14.74 -14.98
C LEU A 186 -18.66 14.24 -16.14
N SER A 187 -18.18 13.26 -16.93
CA SER A 187 -18.97 12.66 -18.01
C SER A 187 -20.31 12.09 -17.51
N MET A 188 -20.33 11.51 -16.31
CA MET A 188 -21.56 11.00 -15.68
C MET A 188 -22.53 12.13 -15.32
N VAL A 189 -22.02 13.24 -14.79
CA VAL A 189 -22.86 14.39 -14.36
C VAL A 189 -23.39 15.19 -15.55
N THR A 190 -22.60 15.38 -16.61
CA THR A 190 -22.99 16.19 -17.76
C THR A 190 -23.81 15.43 -18.80
N GLY A 191 -23.84 14.09 -18.74
CA GLY A 191 -24.43 13.26 -19.79
C GLY A 191 -23.66 13.29 -21.12
N GLU A 192 -22.50 13.93 -21.15
CA GLU A 192 -21.60 13.94 -22.31
C GLU A 192 -20.58 12.81 -22.17
N THR A 193 -20.52 11.94 -23.18
CA THR A 193 -19.48 10.91 -23.29
C THR A 193 -18.12 11.57 -23.52
N THR A 194 -17.38 11.82 -22.44
CA THR A 194 -15.94 12.15 -22.29
C THR A 194 -15.26 12.83 -23.49
N LEU A 195 -14.78 14.07 -23.29
CA LEU A 195 -13.69 14.66 -24.07
C LEU A 195 -12.54 13.65 -24.19
N ARG A 196 -12.33 13.08 -25.39
CA ARG A 196 -11.31 12.04 -25.65
C ARG A 196 -9.92 12.55 -25.26
N LEU A 197 -9.41 12.09 -24.12
CA LEU A 197 -7.98 11.83 -23.98
C LEU A 197 -7.67 10.60 -24.85
N ALA A 198 -6.63 10.69 -25.68
CA ALA A 198 -6.30 9.74 -26.74
C ALA A 198 -6.50 8.27 -26.33
N GLN A 199 -7.29 7.54 -27.12
CA GLN A 199 -7.76 6.18 -26.82
C GLN A 199 -6.62 5.17 -26.72
N VAL A 200 -6.68 4.34 -25.67
CA VAL A 200 -6.03 3.03 -25.60
C VAL A 200 -7.14 1.99 -25.75
N THR A 201 -6.96 1.07 -26.70
CA THR A 201 -7.96 0.10 -27.17
C THR A 201 -8.55 -0.75 -26.03
N GLU A 202 -9.88 -0.82 -25.99
CA GLU A 202 -10.68 -1.53 -24.98
C GLU A 202 -10.49 -3.06 -25.06
N THR A 203 -10.14 -3.66 -23.93
CA THR A 203 -10.37 -5.07 -23.58
C THR A 203 -10.86 -5.12 -22.12
N SER A 204 -11.82 -6.00 -21.82
CA SER A 204 -12.50 -6.25 -20.53
C SER A 204 -12.12 -5.36 -19.32
N SER A 205 -13.10 -4.65 -18.75
CA SER A 205 -12.94 -3.64 -17.68
C SER A 205 -12.61 -4.20 -16.28
N VAL A 206 -12.51 -5.53 -16.14
CA VAL A 206 -12.21 -6.22 -14.88
C VAL A 206 -10.82 -6.86 -14.97
N PRO A 207 -9.95 -6.72 -13.95
CA PRO A 207 -8.60 -7.29 -13.98
C PRO A 207 -8.62 -8.81 -14.19
N SER A 208 -7.91 -9.29 -15.22
CA SER A 208 -7.61 -10.72 -15.43
C SER A 208 -6.09 -10.91 -15.62
N PRO A 209 -5.55 -12.12 -15.37
CA PRO A 209 -4.12 -12.41 -15.59
C PRO A 209 -3.64 -12.12 -17.02
N GLU A 210 -4.51 -12.25 -18.01
CA GLU A 210 -4.22 -12.00 -19.43
C GLU A 210 -4.04 -10.49 -19.74
N TYR A 211 -4.63 -9.61 -18.93
CA TYR A 211 -4.55 -8.15 -19.12
C TYR A 211 -3.17 -7.59 -18.70
N ALA A 212 -2.55 -8.15 -17.66
CA ALA A 212 -1.25 -7.70 -17.14
C ALA A 212 -0.16 -7.61 -18.23
N SER A 213 -0.19 -8.56 -19.16
CA SER A 213 0.76 -8.62 -20.29
C SER A 213 0.55 -7.52 -21.33
N ALA A 214 -0.68 -7.02 -21.51
CA ALA A 214 -1.00 -5.99 -22.50
C ALA A 214 -0.64 -4.57 -22.01
N PHE A 215 -0.75 -4.32 -20.69
CA PHE A 215 -0.54 -3.01 -20.09
C PHE A 215 0.94 -2.64 -19.93
N ALA A 216 1.83 -3.63 -19.74
CA ALA A 216 3.28 -3.44 -19.68
C ALA A 216 3.84 -2.78 -20.96
N SER A 217 3.24 -3.06 -22.12
CA SER A 217 3.60 -2.47 -23.41
C SER A 217 3.28 -0.97 -23.51
N LEU A 218 2.30 -0.48 -22.74
CA LEU A 218 1.83 0.90 -22.85
C LEU A 218 2.74 1.92 -22.14
N TYR A 219 3.49 1.47 -21.14
CA TYR A 219 4.50 2.29 -20.46
C TYR A 219 5.84 2.35 -21.21
N GLY A 220 6.07 1.44 -22.18
CA GLY A 220 7.30 1.39 -22.97
C GLY A 220 7.35 2.37 -24.15
N ALA A 221 6.25 3.05 -24.48
CA ALA A 221 6.10 3.83 -25.72
C ALA A 221 6.27 5.34 -25.56
N LEU A 222 7.01 5.81 -24.55
CA LEU A 222 7.40 7.22 -24.42
C LEU A 222 8.91 7.32 -24.14
N SER A 223 9.71 7.12 -25.19
CA SER A 223 11.11 7.55 -25.28
C SER A 223 11.22 8.70 -26.28
#